data_AF-A0A2G9PAP1-F1
#
_entry.id   AF-A0A2G9PAP1-F1
#
_cell.length_a   1.000
_cell.length_b   1.000
_cell.length_c   1.000
_cell.angle_alpha   90.00
_cell.angle_beta   90.00
_cell.angle_gamma   90.00
#
_symmetry.space_group_name_H-M   'P 1'
#
loop_
_entity.id
_entity.type
_entity.pdbx_description
1 polymer ?
#
loop_
_entity_poly.entity_id
_entity_poly.type
_entity_poly.pdbx_seq_one_letter_code
_entity_poly.pdbx_strand_id
1 'polypeptide(L)'
;MKIFGKTLKEYVGPIKYYILISILVVILQYYVALPLSRNYPYILALTQALWALMVAFSVIKLTLYYDFNFKNLLFLGVLYSVIIHGLKAFVFRVFSFPYSDPTIEQYILHLLNRFLYGSFLVMFIVIILGLIFIKLKNNQEVRKSSRWL
;
A
#
# COMPACT_ATOMS: atom_id res chain seq x y z
N MET A 1 -20.83 4.69 7.89
CA MET A 1 -20.44 3.26 7.84
C MET A 1 -19.13 3.04 8.59
N LYS A 2 -19.02 1.97 9.38
CA LYS A 2 -17.79 1.59 10.11
C LYS A 2 -17.30 0.23 9.60
N ILE A 3 -15.99 0.06 9.50
CA ILE A 3 -15.34 -1.19 9.07
C ILE A 3 -14.42 -1.62 10.22
N PHE A 4 -14.73 -2.76 10.83
CA PHE A 4 -14.06 -3.23 12.06
C PHE A 4 -14.01 -2.16 13.16
N GLY A 5 -15.12 -1.44 13.36
CA GLY A 5 -15.28 -0.44 14.42
C GLY A 5 -14.72 0.95 14.12
N LYS A 6 -13.96 1.14 13.03
CA LYS A 6 -13.39 2.45 12.62
C LYS A 6 -14.07 2.99 11.36
N THR A 7 -14.19 4.30 11.26
CA THR A 7 -14.67 5.01 10.06
C THR A 7 -13.54 5.17 9.03
N LEU A 8 -13.87 5.38 7.76
CA LEU A 8 -12.86 5.62 6.71
C LEU A 8 -11.97 6.83 7.04
N LYS A 9 -12.54 7.88 7.66
CA LYS A 9 -11.78 9.05 8.13
C LYS A 9 -10.72 8.67 9.17
N GLU A 10 -11.01 7.71 10.05
CA GLU A 10 -10.04 7.21 11.04
C GLU A 10 -8.97 6.31 10.41
N TYR A 11 -9.30 5.58 9.33
CA TYR A 11 -8.30 4.84 8.55
C TYR A 11 -7.34 5.77 7.80
N VAL A 12 -7.89 6.79 7.13
CA VAL A 12 -7.14 7.62 6.18
C VAL A 12 -6.51 8.84 6.85
N GLY A 13 -7.25 9.53 7.72
CA GLY A 13 -6.85 10.81 8.30
C GLY A 13 -5.43 10.83 8.88
N PRO A 14 -5.06 9.86 9.74
CA PRO A 14 -3.73 9.81 10.34
C PRO A 14 -2.58 9.58 9.35
N ILE A 15 -2.85 8.93 8.21
CA ILE A 15 -1.86 8.47 7.24
C ILE A 15 -2.06 9.10 5.85
N LYS A 16 -2.89 10.14 5.74
CA LYS A 16 -3.28 10.74 4.46
C LYS A 16 -2.09 11.16 3.61
N TYR A 17 -1.03 11.67 4.24
CA TYR A 17 0.19 12.06 3.54
C TYR A 17 1.00 10.85 3.04
N TYR A 18 1.02 9.73 3.77
CA TYR A 18 1.65 8.49 3.30
C TYR A 18 0.90 7.93 2.08
N ILE A 19 -0.44 8.00 2.10
CA ILE A 19 -1.28 7.66 0.95
C ILE A 19 -0.97 8.57 -0.25
N LEU A 20 -0.95 9.89 -0.05
CA LEU A 20 -0.65 10.86 -1.10
C LEU A 20 0.74 10.64 -1.70
N ILE A 21 1.76 10.41 -0.87
CA ILE A 21 3.12 10.09 -1.33
C ILE A 21 3.11 8.80 -2.14
N SER A 22 2.44 7.73 -1.68
CA SER A 22 2.32 6.49 -2.46
C SER A 22 1.70 6.73 -3.83
N ILE A 23 0.64 7.54 -3.93
CA ILE A 23 0.02 7.90 -5.21
C ILE A 23 1.02 8.63 -6.11
N LEU A 24 1.70 9.66 -5.59
CA LEU A 24 2.69 10.43 -6.34
C LEU A 24 3.86 9.56 -6.81
N VAL A 25 4.34 8.64 -5.97
CA VAL A 25 5.40 7.68 -6.31
C VAL A 25 4.95 6.74 -7.42
N VAL A 26 3.70 6.28 -7.41
CA VAL A 26 3.16 5.43 -8.49
C VAL A 26 3.06 6.23 -9.80
N ILE A 27 2.59 7.48 -9.74
CA ILE A 27 2.56 8.38 -10.91
C ILE A 27 3.99 8.56 -11.46
N LEU A 28 4.95 8.91 -10.60
CA LEU A 28 6.36 9.08 -10.97
C LEU A 28 6.94 7.79 -11.56
N GLN A 29 6.55 6.62 -11.05
CA GLN A 29 7.01 5.35 -11.54
C GLN A 29 6.64 5.16 -13.03
N TYR A 30 5.47 5.65 -13.45
CA TYR A 30 5.02 5.51 -14.84
C TYR A 30 5.57 6.59 -15.78
N TYR A 31 5.59 7.85 -15.34
CA TYR A 31 6.02 8.95 -16.21
C TYR A 31 7.53 9.13 -16.28
N VAL A 32 8.27 8.69 -15.26
CA VAL A 32 9.71 8.95 -15.16
C VAL A 32 10.50 7.65 -15.01
N ALA A 33 10.17 6.81 -14.03
CA ALA A 33 11.00 5.64 -13.75
C ALA A 33 10.95 4.59 -14.88
N LEU A 34 9.76 4.30 -15.44
CA LEU A 34 9.62 3.33 -16.53
C LEU A 34 10.38 3.76 -17.81
N PRO A 35 10.27 5.01 -18.31
CA PRO A 35 11.09 5.45 -19.44
C PRO A 35 12.60 5.40 -19.18
N LEU A 36 13.03 5.76 -17.96
CA LEU A 36 14.45 5.79 -17.61
C LEU A 36 15.03 4.42 -17.23
N SER A 37 14.19 3.41 -16.97
CA SER A 37 14.65 2.14 -16.42
C SER A 37 15.56 1.35 -17.34
N ARG A 38 15.54 1.63 -18.66
CA ARG A 38 16.47 1.02 -19.62
C ARG A 38 17.92 1.42 -19.33
N ASN A 39 18.13 2.66 -18.92
CA ASN A 39 19.47 3.20 -18.61
C ASN A 39 19.78 3.10 -17.11
N TYR A 40 18.75 3.13 -16.26
CA TYR A 40 18.87 3.15 -14.80
C TYR A 40 17.87 2.17 -14.15
N PRO A 41 18.17 0.85 -14.15
CA PRO A 41 17.22 -0.17 -13.73
C PRO A 41 16.82 -0.06 -12.24
N TYR A 42 17.66 0.54 -11.40
CA TYR A 42 17.42 0.71 -9.97
C TYR A 42 16.29 1.69 -9.64
N ILE A 43 15.93 2.61 -10.54
CA ILE A 43 14.90 3.64 -10.26
C ILE A 43 13.52 3.00 -10.03
N LEU A 44 13.22 1.90 -10.73
CA LEU A 44 11.97 1.14 -10.50
C LEU A 44 11.96 0.47 -9.13
N ALA A 45 13.09 -0.09 -8.71
CA ALA A 45 13.22 -0.69 -7.38
C ALA A 45 13.10 0.37 -6.28
N LEU A 46 13.71 1.55 -6.48
CA LEU A 46 13.63 2.66 -5.54
C LEU A 46 12.19 3.16 -5.39
N THR A 47 11.51 3.46 -6.50
CA THR A 47 10.10 3.89 -6.46
C THR A 47 9.20 2.79 -5.86
N GLN A 48 9.52 1.52 -6.09
CA GLN A 48 8.82 0.42 -5.44
C GLN A 48 9.04 0.38 -3.92
N ALA A 49 10.28 0.55 -3.47
CA ALA A 49 10.61 0.61 -2.05
C ALA A 49 9.96 1.81 -1.36
N LEU A 50 9.86 2.97 -2.03
CA LEU A 50 9.27 4.18 -1.46
C LEU A 50 7.80 4.02 -1.10
N TRP A 51 6.95 3.50 -2.01
CA TRP A 51 5.54 3.27 -1.64
C TRP A 51 5.42 2.13 -0.62
N ALA A 52 6.27 1.11 -0.68
CA ALA A 52 6.28 0.02 0.30
C ALA A 52 6.60 0.53 1.71
N LEU A 53 7.53 1.49 1.81
CA LEU A 53 7.88 2.17 3.05
C LEU A 53 6.69 2.98 3.60
N MET A 54 5.92 3.65 2.73
CA MET A 54 4.70 4.37 3.16
C MET A 54 3.63 3.42 3.72
N VAL A 55 3.48 2.22 3.13
CA VAL A 55 2.62 1.16 3.68
C VAL A 55 3.12 0.75 5.07
N ALA A 56 4.43 0.48 5.20
CA ALA A 56 5.05 0.10 6.47
C ALA A 56 4.85 1.17 7.56
N PHE A 57 5.14 2.43 7.27
CA PHE A 57 4.93 3.55 8.20
C PHE A 57 3.46 3.73 8.57
N SER A 58 2.53 3.44 7.66
CA SER A 58 1.10 3.48 7.96
C SER A 58 0.71 2.39 8.96
N VAL A 59 1.19 1.16 8.77
CA VAL A 59 0.96 0.06 9.70
C VAL A 59 1.49 0.40 11.08
N ILE A 60 2.74 0.89 11.17
CA ILE A 60 3.37 1.28 12.44
C ILE A 60 2.55 2.37 13.12
N LYS A 61 2.25 3.46 12.39
CA LYS A 61 1.56 4.62 12.93
C LYS A 61 0.18 4.26 13.47
N LEU A 62 -0.61 3.53 12.68
CA LEU A 62 -1.97 3.17 13.07
C LEU A 62 -2.00 2.14 14.20
N THR A 63 -1.07 1.20 14.22
CA THR A 63 -0.98 0.20 15.30
C THR A 63 -0.60 0.84 16.61
N LEU A 64 0.48 1.61 16.64
CA LEU A 64 1.06 2.14 17.88
C LEU A 64 0.30 3.34 18.44
N TYR A 65 -0.22 4.23 17.58
CA TYR A 65 -0.80 5.51 18.02
C TYR A 65 -2.33 5.60 17.91
N TYR A 66 -2.98 4.74 17.11
CA TYR A 66 -4.42 4.82 16.85
C TYR A 66 -5.19 3.56 17.29
N ASP A 67 -4.50 2.68 18.01
CA ASP A 67 -5.05 1.46 18.61
C ASP A 67 -5.62 0.47 17.57
N PHE A 68 -5.06 0.42 16.36
CA PHE A 68 -5.52 -0.52 15.35
C PHE A 68 -5.16 -1.96 15.74
N ASN A 69 -6.11 -2.87 15.52
CA ASN A 69 -5.92 -4.31 15.67
C ASN A 69 -5.71 -4.98 14.31
N PHE A 70 -5.47 -6.29 14.31
CA PHE A 70 -5.14 -7.03 13.10
C PHE A 70 -6.21 -6.94 12.01
N LYS A 71 -7.51 -6.96 12.37
CA LYS A 71 -8.60 -6.82 11.39
C LYS A 71 -8.57 -5.45 10.71
N ASN A 72 -8.30 -4.39 11.48
CA ASN A 72 -8.12 -3.05 10.91
C ASN A 72 -6.93 -3.01 9.93
N LEU A 73 -5.82 -3.65 10.28
CA LEU A 73 -4.65 -3.70 9.40
C LEU A 73 -4.91 -4.48 8.12
N LEU A 74 -5.66 -5.60 8.16
CA LEU A 74 -6.06 -6.31 6.95
C LEU A 74 -6.85 -5.39 6.00
N PHE A 75 -7.79 -4.61 6.53
CA PHE A 75 -8.51 -3.61 5.73
C PHE A 75 -7.58 -2.53 5.18
N LEU A 76 -6.61 -2.07 5.98
CA LEU A 76 -5.59 -1.13 5.52
C LEU A 76 -4.77 -1.70 4.34
N GLY A 77 -4.45 -2.99 4.36
CA GLY A 77 -3.79 -3.67 3.25
C GLY A 77 -4.63 -3.71 1.98
N VAL A 78 -5.94 -3.97 2.10
CA VAL A 78 -6.88 -3.86 0.97
C VAL A 78 -6.93 -2.42 0.44
N LEU A 79 -7.00 -1.43 1.33
CA LEU A 79 -7.02 -0.01 0.95
C LEU A 79 -5.77 0.38 0.16
N TYR A 80 -4.58 0.04 0.65
CA TYR A 80 -3.33 0.31 -0.06
C TYR A 80 -3.19 -0.50 -1.35
N SER A 81 -3.69 -1.72 -1.39
CA SER A 81 -3.71 -2.55 -2.60
C SER A 81 -4.53 -1.89 -3.70
N VAL A 82 -5.73 -1.40 -3.37
CA VAL A 82 -6.58 -0.64 -4.30
C VAL A 82 -5.91 0.66 -4.74
N ILE A 83 -5.34 1.44 -3.81
CA ILE A 83 -4.71 2.73 -4.15
C ILE A 83 -3.49 2.54 -5.05
N ILE A 84 -2.59 1.63 -4.68
CA ILE A 84 -1.31 1.46 -5.39
C ILE A 84 -1.51 0.64 -6.65
N HIS A 85 -2.02 -0.58 -6.51
CA HIS A 85 -2.11 -1.51 -7.64
C HIS A 85 -3.35 -1.30 -8.48
N GLY A 86 -4.44 -0.78 -7.90
CA GLY A 86 -5.59 -0.34 -8.69
C GLY A 86 -5.20 0.80 -9.63
N LEU A 87 -4.41 1.78 -9.17
CA LEU A 87 -3.89 2.85 -10.02
C LEU A 87 -2.96 2.31 -11.12
N LYS A 88 -2.07 1.37 -10.80
CA LYS A 88 -1.16 0.73 -11.79
C LYS A 88 -1.91 -0.09 -12.85
N ALA A 89 -2.86 -0.92 -12.42
CA ALA A 89 -3.56 -1.85 -13.28
C ALA A 89 -4.65 -1.14 -14.08
N PHE A 90 -5.55 -0.40 -13.43
CA PHE A 90 -6.74 0.13 -14.06
C PHE A 90 -6.60 1.55 -14.60
N VAL A 91 -5.64 2.35 -14.12
CA VAL A 91 -5.45 3.70 -14.67
C VAL A 91 -4.37 3.69 -15.75
N PHE A 92 -3.14 3.33 -15.39
CA PHE A 92 -2.05 3.48 -16.36
C PHE A 92 -2.04 2.44 -17.48
N ARG A 93 -2.47 1.19 -17.24
CA ARG A 93 -2.52 0.17 -18.31
C ARG A 93 -3.80 0.21 -19.14
N VAL A 94 -4.88 0.81 -18.64
CA VAL A 94 -6.10 1.03 -19.42
C VAL A 94 -5.98 2.27 -20.28
N PHE A 95 -5.50 3.38 -19.71
CA PHE A 95 -5.56 4.66 -20.40
C PHE A 95 -4.26 5.07 -21.09
N SER A 96 -3.08 4.59 -20.68
CA SER A 96 -1.79 5.08 -21.21
C SER A 96 -1.04 4.09 -22.11
N PHE A 97 -1.36 2.79 -22.04
CA PHE A 97 -0.76 1.75 -22.89
C PHE A 97 -1.80 0.70 -23.26
N PRO A 98 -2.81 1.06 -24.08
CA PRO A 98 -3.81 0.11 -24.52
C PRO A 98 -3.11 -1.02 -25.27
N TYR A 99 -3.29 -2.25 -24.79
CA TYR A 99 -2.86 -3.42 -25.54
C TYR A 99 -3.63 -3.45 -26.86
N SER A 100 -2.91 -3.54 -27.96
CA SER A 100 -3.46 -3.89 -29.26
C SER A 100 -3.90 -5.37 -29.20
N ASP A 101 -5.21 -5.59 -29.27
CA ASP A 101 -5.90 -6.88 -29.47
C ASP A 101 -5.79 -8.01 -28.43
N PRO A 102 -6.35 -7.82 -27.22
CA PRO A 102 -6.95 -8.92 -26.44
C PRO A 102 -8.49 -8.81 -26.42
N THR A 103 -9.19 -9.94 -26.40
CA THR A 103 -10.64 -9.92 -26.10
C THR A 103 -10.88 -9.28 -24.72
N ILE A 104 -12.06 -8.69 -24.51
CA ILE A 104 -12.40 -7.99 -23.25
C ILE A 104 -12.12 -8.89 -22.02
N GLU A 105 -12.40 -10.19 -22.14
CA GLU A 105 -12.16 -11.17 -21.08
C GLU A 105 -10.67 -11.36 -20.76
N GLN A 106 -9.83 -11.54 -21.79
CA GLN A 106 -8.39 -11.67 -21.62
C GLN A 106 -7.78 -10.42 -21.01
N TYR A 107 -8.31 -9.26 -21.40
CA TYR A 107 -7.91 -7.97 -20.86
C TYR A 107 -8.23 -7.84 -19.36
N ILE A 108 -9.46 -8.16 -18.96
CA ILE A 108 -9.89 -8.12 -17.55
C ILE A 108 -9.05 -9.10 -16.71
N LEU A 109 -8.85 -10.32 -17.19
CA LEU A 109 -8.04 -11.32 -16.50
C LEU A 109 -6.59 -10.86 -16.30
N HIS A 110 -5.99 -10.23 -17.32
CA HIS A 110 -4.64 -9.68 -17.20
C HIS A 110 -4.57 -8.56 -16.16
N LEU A 111 -5.51 -7.62 -16.18
CA LEU A 111 -5.56 -6.55 -15.18
C LEU A 111 -5.73 -7.10 -13.77
N LEU A 112 -6.63 -8.08 -13.60
CA LEU A 112 -6.85 -8.74 -12.32
C LEU A 112 -5.60 -9.47 -11.83
N ASN A 113 -4.93 -10.22 -12.70
CA ASN A 113 -3.68 -10.91 -12.34
C ASN A 113 -2.59 -9.94 -11.91
N ARG A 114 -2.44 -8.80 -12.60
CA ARG A 114 -1.47 -7.76 -12.22
C ARG A 114 -1.85 -7.07 -10.92
N PHE A 115 -3.13 -6.81 -10.71
CA PHE A 115 -3.64 -6.27 -9.45
C PHE A 115 -3.36 -7.21 -8.28
N LEU A 116 -3.74 -8.49 -8.40
CA LEU A 116 -3.57 -9.50 -7.35
C LEU A 116 -2.09 -9.74 -7.04
N TYR A 117 -1.24 -9.88 -8.07
CA TYR A 117 0.20 -10.08 -7.90
C TYR A 117 0.84 -8.93 -7.15
N GLY A 118 0.51 -7.69 -7.52
CA GLY A 118 1.01 -6.51 -6.81
C GLY A 118 0.48 -6.42 -5.37
N SER A 119 -0.81 -6.64 -5.19
CA SER A 119 -1.49 -6.59 -3.90
C SER A 119 -0.93 -7.61 -2.91
N PHE A 120 -0.41 -8.74 -3.39
CA PHE A 120 0.26 -9.72 -2.54
C PHE A 120 1.41 -9.11 -1.73
N LEU A 121 2.26 -8.27 -2.35
CA LEU A 121 3.38 -7.63 -1.66
C LEU A 121 2.88 -6.65 -0.58
N VAL A 122 1.84 -5.86 -0.89
CA VAL A 122 1.22 -4.94 0.09
C VAL A 122 0.69 -5.72 1.29
N MET A 123 -0.08 -6.78 1.04
CA MET A 123 -0.66 -7.63 2.08
C MET A 123 0.42 -8.31 2.92
N PHE A 124 1.48 -8.79 2.29
CA PHE A 124 2.61 -9.41 2.99
C PHE A 124 3.28 -8.44 3.96
N ILE A 125 3.58 -7.21 3.53
CA ILE A 125 4.13 -6.15 4.40
C ILE A 125 3.19 -5.87 5.58
N VAL A 126 1.90 -5.71 5.29
CA VAL A 126 0.88 -5.40 6.31
C VAL A 126 0.74 -6.52 7.33
N ILE A 127 0.74 -7.78 6.90
CA ILE A 127 0.62 -8.94 7.79
C ILE A 127 1.85 -9.06 8.68
N ILE A 128 3.06 -9.05 8.09
CA ILE A 128 4.29 -9.23 8.86
C ILE A 128 4.47 -8.10 9.86
N LEU A 129 4.42 -6.85 9.40
CA LEU A 129 4.60 -5.70 10.29
C LEU A 129 3.44 -5.58 11.27
N GLY A 130 2.21 -5.87 10.85
CA GLY A 130 1.05 -5.87 11.74
C GLY A 130 1.22 -6.82 12.91
N LEU A 131 1.65 -8.06 12.65
CA LEU A 131 1.92 -9.05 13.70
C LEU A 131 3.02 -8.58 14.65
N ILE A 132 4.13 -8.07 14.10
CA ILE A 132 5.27 -7.57 14.90
C ILE A 132 4.81 -6.42 15.81
N PHE A 133 4.21 -5.37 15.25
CA PHE A 133 3.89 -4.16 16.01
C PHE A 133 2.69 -4.33 16.94
N ILE A 134 1.74 -5.21 16.64
CA ILE A 134 0.68 -5.58 17.59
C ILE A 134 1.28 -6.32 18.79
N LYS A 135 2.22 -7.26 18.55
CA LYS A 135 2.91 -7.97 19.63
C LYS A 135 3.72 -7.02 20.50
N LEU A 136 4.47 -6.08 19.88
CA LEU A 136 5.24 -5.06 20.60
C LEU A 136 4.34 -4.14 21.43
N LYS A 137 3.22 -3.68 20.88
CA LYS A 137 2.22 -2.87 21.58
C LYS A 137 1.64 -3.55 22.83
N ASN A 138 1.42 -4.86 22.74
CA ASN A 138 0.85 -5.66 23.84
C ASN A 138 1.88 -6.03 24.91
N ASN A 139 3.18 -5.83 24.63
CA ASN A 139 4.24 -6.06 25.62
C ASN A 139 4.26 -4.91 26.64
N GLN A 140 4.02 -5.24 27.92
CA GLN A 140 3.84 -4.27 29.00
C GLN A 140 5.09 -3.39 29.25
N GLU A 141 6.30 -3.87 28.92
CA GLU A 141 7.54 -3.11 29.12
C GLU A 141 7.68 -1.94 28.14
N VAL A 142 7.35 -2.15 26.85
CA VAL A 142 7.36 -1.09 25.82
C VAL A 142 6.27 -0.05 26.08
N ARG A 143 5.14 -0.48 26.65
CA ARG A 143 4.03 0.41 27.03
C ARG A 143 4.36 1.29 28.24
N LYS A 144 5.31 0.88 29.07
CA LYS A 144 5.83 1.71 30.18
C LYS A 144 6.84 2.74 29.68
N SER A 145 7.72 2.42 28.74
CA SER A 145 8.73 3.39 28.24
C SER A 145 8.14 4.49 27.36
N SER A 146 7.09 4.18 26.59
CA SER A 146 6.42 5.14 25.70
C SER A 146 5.48 6.14 26.38
N ARG A 147 5.27 6.02 27.71
CA ARG A 147 4.55 7.04 28.51
C ARG A 147 5.46 8.16 29.03
N TRP A 148 6.77 8.02 28.87
CA TRP A 148 7.77 8.99 29.33
C TRP A 148 8.29 9.90 28.19
N LEU A 149 7.79 9.72 26.96
CA LEU A 149 8.02 10.56 25.79
C LEU A 149 6.71 11.23 25.38
#